data_AF-A0A3C1C2W4-F1
#
_entry.id   AF-A0A3C1C2W4-F1
#
_cell.length_a   1.000
_cell.length_b   1.000
_cell.length_c   1.000
_cell.angle_alpha   90.00
_cell.angle_beta   90.00
_cell.angle_gamma   90.00
#
_symmetry.space_group_name_H-M   'P 1'
#
loop_
_entity.id
_entity.type
_entity.pdbx_description
1 polymer ?
#
loop_
_entity_poly.entity_id
_entity_poly.type
_entity_poly.pdbx_seq_one_letter_code
_entity_poly.pdbx_strand_id
1 'polypeptide(L)'
;MLLTESDLEKLISKSVNAPTFVRDTYRDLFFNEVDCTFLDNLWANIQTLDSPLKVSLALAAASRACMKKRPRGMFTFTGHKGWDERKDLKLSMREQFLTAVTALNGAVFSNGQQNAAFNLDVFSLPPDLADVVYIDTPYISPFSDCDYTRRYHFVEGFCRYWDGCEIMSKTSTKKIRSFDTAFSTKARAPAAFQRLFKHFKGSTLVVSYSSNSIPNKEEMVKLLKQEKKSVEVFESTHRYHHGNHAHKVGNNKNEVLEYLFIAQ
;
A
#
# COMPACT_ATOMS: atom_id res chain seq x y z
N MET A 1 -5.42 19.65 -8.27
CA MET A 1 -5.17 20.58 -7.14
C MET A 1 -3.99 20.05 -6.36
N LEU A 2 -3.10 20.94 -5.88
CA LEU A 2 -1.89 20.60 -5.14
C LEU A 2 -1.97 21.17 -3.71
N LEU A 3 -1.08 20.72 -2.82
CA LEU A 3 -0.87 21.36 -1.53
C LEU A 3 -0.10 22.67 -1.73
N THR A 4 -0.73 23.80 -1.40
CA THR A 4 -0.14 25.14 -1.48
C THR A 4 0.70 25.45 -0.24
N GLU A 5 1.46 26.55 -0.27
CA GLU A 5 2.23 27.03 0.88
C GLU A 5 1.32 27.32 2.09
N SER A 6 0.17 27.95 1.88
CA SER A 6 -0.81 28.19 2.95
C SER A 6 -1.39 26.88 3.54
N ASP A 7 -1.60 25.85 2.70
CA ASP A 7 -2.00 24.53 3.22
C ASP A 7 -0.88 23.93 4.08
N LEU A 8 0.37 24.06 3.64
CA LEU A 8 1.54 23.55 4.36
C LEU A 8 1.70 24.22 5.72
N GLU A 9 1.60 25.55 5.80
CA GLU A 9 1.66 26.32 7.05
C GLU A 9 0.63 25.82 8.06
N LYS A 10 -0.61 25.59 7.60
CA LYS A 10 -1.68 25.01 8.43
C LYS A 10 -1.31 23.60 8.89
N LEU A 11 -0.87 22.73 7.97
CA LEU A 11 -0.57 21.33 8.24
C LEU A 11 0.53 21.12 9.28
N ILE A 12 1.57 21.97 9.27
CA ILE A 12 2.71 21.88 10.20
C ILE A 12 2.49 22.64 11.51
N SER A 13 1.40 23.40 11.63
CA SER A 13 1.12 24.21 12.81
C SER A 13 0.70 23.34 13.99
N LYS A 14 0.92 23.85 15.22
CA LYS A 14 0.42 23.20 16.42
C LYS A 14 -1.10 23.34 16.48
N SER A 15 -1.80 22.22 16.60
CA SER A 15 -3.23 22.14 16.83
C SER A 15 -3.51 22.00 18.33
N VAL A 16 -4.29 22.93 18.87
CA VAL A 16 -4.63 22.98 20.31
C VAL A 16 -5.48 21.78 20.72
N ASN A 17 -6.31 21.27 19.81
CA ASN A 17 -7.24 20.17 20.04
C ASN A 17 -6.81 18.89 19.33
N ALA A 18 -5.51 18.75 19.01
CA ALA A 18 -5.00 17.52 18.43
C ALA A 18 -5.25 16.34 19.39
N PRO A 19 -5.71 15.19 18.88
CA PRO A 19 -5.72 13.97 19.65
C PRO A 19 -4.27 13.56 20.01
N THR A 20 -4.09 12.59 20.90
CA THR A 20 -2.76 12.18 21.37
C THR A 20 -2.49 10.69 21.18
N PHE A 21 -3.28 10.03 20.34
CA PHE A 21 -3.29 8.58 20.23
C PHE A 21 -1.95 8.03 19.73
N VAL A 22 -1.31 8.66 18.74
CA VAL A 22 -0.02 8.21 18.20
C VAL A 22 1.06 8.34 19.28
N ARG A 23 1.09 9.46 20.00
CA ARG A 23 1.98 9.66 21.15
C ARG A 23 1.74 8.62 22.25
N ASP A 24 0.51 8.48 22.71
CA ASP A 24 0.20 7.65 23.89
C ASP A 24 0.35 6.15 23.59
N THR A 25 0.15 5.75 22.33
CA THR A 25 0.20 4.34 21.92
C THR A 25 1.56 3.92 21.36
N TYR A 26 2.22 4.77 20.57
CA TYR A 26 3.38 4.40 19.74
C TYR A 26 4.68 5.12 20.05
N ARG A 27 4.70 6.04 21.04
CA ARG A 27 5.95 6.62 21.55
C ARG A 27 6.94 5.52 21.92
N ASP A 28 8.18 5.68 21.47
CA ASP A 28 9.33 4.80 21.66
C ASP A 28 9.20 3.40 21.03
N LEU A 29 8.06 3.07 20.41
CA LEU A 29 7.94 1.86 19.58
C LEU A 29 8.56 2.07 18.20
N PHE A 30 8.14 3.14 17.51
CA PHE A 30 8.59 3.46 16.17
C PHE A 30 9.28 4.82 16.07
N PHE A 31 8.78 5.80 16.82
CA PHE A 31 9.20 7.19 16.79
C PHE A 31 9.28 7.76 18.20
N ASN A 32 10.05 8.84 18.37
CA ASN A 32 10.14 9.54 19.65
C ASN A 32 8.88 10.40 19.88
N GLU A 33 8.79 10.99 21.07
CA GLU A 33 7.64 11.81 21.48
C GLU A 33 7.39 13.02 20.56
N VAL A 34 8.46 13.68 20.09
CA VAL A 34 8.35 14.86 19.21
C VAL A 34 7.72 14.47 17.87
N ASP A 35 8.21 13.38 17.27
CA ASP A 35 7.71 12.87 16.00
C ASP A 35 6.27 12.34 16.14
N CYS A 36 5.95 11.62 17.21
CA CYS A 36 4.57 11.17 17.48
C CYS A 36 3.61 12.34 17.68
N THR A 37 4.01 13.35 18.46
CA THR A 37 3.21 14.56 18.67
C THR A 37 3.00 15.31 17.36
N PHE A 38 4.02 15.39 16.50
CA PHE A 38 3.87 15.97 15.17
C PHE A 38 2.83 15.21 14.34
N LEU A 39 2.85 13.86 14.33
CA LEU A 39 1.88 13.06 13.58
C LEU A 39 0.44 13.26 14.08
N ASP A 40 0.25 13.36 15.39
CA ASP A 40 -1.04 13.64 16.00
C ASP A 40 -1.59 15.02 15.58
N ASN A 41 -0.76 16.05 15.61
CA ASN A 41 -1.11 17.40 15.12
C ASN A 41 -1.39 17.40 13.62
N LEU A 42 -0.52 16.75 12.84
CA LEU A 42 -0.64 16.67 11.40
C LEU A 42 -1.96 16.01 11.00
N TRP A 43 -2.32 14.88 11.61
CA TRP A 43 -3.57 14.19 11.30
C TRP A 43 -4.79 15.08 11.57
N ALA A 44 -4.82 15.79 12.70
CA ALA A 44 -5.89 16.73 13.02
C ALA A 44 -5.98 17.87 11.99
N ASN A 45 -4.84 18.45 11.60
CA ASN A 45 -4.80 19.54 10.62
C ASN A 45 -5.24 19.06 9.22
N ILE A 46 -4.93 17.82 8.84
CA ILE A 46 -5.38 17.22 7.57
C ILE A 46 -6.90 17.24 7.47
N GLN A 47 -7.63 16.99 8.57
CA GLN A 47 -9.09 16.99 8.56
C GLN A 47 -9.71 18.37 8.29
N THR A 48 -8.92 19.45 8.39
CA THR A 48 -9.38 20.82 8.14
C THR A 48 -9.22 21.26 6.68
N LEU A 49 -8.66 20.40 5.81
CA LEU A 49 -8.49 20.71 4.40
C LEU A 49 -9.81 20.57 3.65
N ASP A 50 -10.19 21.60 2.88
CA ASP A 50 -11.46 21.65 2.15
C ASP A 50 -11.54 20.75 0.90
N SER A 51 -10.47 20.01 0.58
CA SER A 51 -10.36 19.22 -0.65
C SER A 51 -9.99 17.77 -0.34
N PRO A 52 -10.81 16.78 -0.76
CA PRO A 52 -10.47 15.36 -0.61
C PRO A 52 -9.13 14.99 -1.24
N LEU A 53 -8.79 15.59 -2.38
CA LEU A 53 -7.49 15.35 -3.03
C LEU A 53 -6.33 15.88 -2.19
N LYS A 54 -6.46 17.07 -1.59
CA LYS A 54 -5.42 17.60 -0.69
C LYS A 54 -5.28 16.72 0.56
N VAL A 55 -6.40 16.24 1.12
CA VAL A 55 -6.40 15.25 2.21
C VAL A 55 -5.63 14.00 1.81
N SER A 56 -5.93 13.41 0.65
CA SER A 56 -5.22 12.22 0.14
C SER A 56 -3.73 12.47 -0.06
N LEU A 57 -3.35 13.62 -0.62
CA LEU A 57 -1.94 14.01 -0.80
C LEU A 57 -1.21 14.16 0.52
N ALA A 58 -1.83 14.80 1.52
CA ALA A 58 -1.24 14.99 2.83
C ALA A 58 -1.10 13.66 3.59
N LEU A 59 -2.11 12.78 3.54
CA LEU A 59 -2.02 11.43 4.13
C LEU A 59 -0.96 10.58 3.43
N ALA A 60 -0.87 10.63 2.10
CA ALA A 60 0.18 9.94 1.34
C ALA A 60 1.59 10.45 1.71
N ALA A 61 1.75 11.77 1.86
CA ALA A 61 3.00 12.38 2.28
C ALA A 61 3.39 11.97 3.72
N ALA A 62 2.43 11.96 4.64
CA ALA A 62 2.64 11.52 6.01
C ALA A 62 3.02 10.03 6.09
N SER A 63 2.31 9.16 5.36
CA SER A 63 2.64 7.73 5.25
C SER A 63 4.04 7.51 4.68
N ARG A 64 4.40 8.24 3.62
CA ARG A 64 5.75 8.21 3.05
C ARG A 64 6.81 8.68 4.06
N ALA A 65 6.55 9.75 4.81
CA ALA A 65 7.45 10.25 5.83
C ALA A 65 7.72 9.21 6.93
N CYS A 66 6.64 8.59 7.44
CA CYS A 66 6.72 7.51 8.41
C CYS A 66 7.55 6.32 7.90
N MET A 67 7.33 5.89 6.65
CA MET A 67 8.11 4.81 6.02
C MET A 67 9.57 5.22 5.82
N LYS A 68 9.85 6.45 5.38
CA LYS A 68 11.22 6.91 5.13
C LYS A 68 12.05 7.07 6.40
N LYS A 69 11.40 7.46 7.51
CA LYS A 69 12.02 7.56 8.84
C LYS A 69 12.18 6.21 9.54
N ARG A 70 11.87 5.10 8.88
CA ARG A 70 12.03 3.74 9.40
C ARG A 70 13.02 2.92 8.58
N PRO A 71 13.89 2.12 9.23
CA PRO A 71 14.68 1.14 8.51
C PRO A 71 13.81 0.21 7.68
N ARG A 72 14.12 0.10 6.38
CA ARG A 72 13.38 -0.71 5.40
C ARG A 72 11.91 -0.27 5.20
N GLY A 73 11.49 0.85 5.78
CA GLY A 73 10.11 1.33 5.72
C GLY A 73 9.06 0.42 6.34
N MET A 74 9.45 -0.49 7.24
CA MET A 74 8.55 -1.47 7.84
C MET A 74 8.32 -1.22 9.33
N PHE A 75 7.15 -1.66 9.81
CA PHE A 75 6.69 -1.54 11.20
C PHE A 75 6.60 -2.91 11.90
N THR A 76 7.41 -3.87 11.47
CA THR A 76 7.42 -5.26 11.97
C THR A 76 8.34 -5.49 13.19
N PHE A 77 9.08 -4.47 13.61
CA PHE A 77 10.00 -4.53 14.75
C PHE A 77 10.09 -3.16 15.42
N THR A 78 10.40 -3.15 16.70
CA THR A 78 10.65 -1.95 17.50
C THR A 78 12.16 -1.74 17.73
N GLY A 79 12.54 -0.59 18.28
CA GLY A 79 13.92 -0.28 18.63
C GLY A 79 14.84 0.01 17.43
N HIS A 80 16.15 -0.14 17.65
CA HIS A 80 17.22 0.33 16.75
C HIS A 80 17.69 -0.69 15.69
N LYS A 81 16.94 -1.77 15.45
CA LYS A 81 17.33 -2.77 14.44
C LYS A 81 17.36 -2.16 13.03
N GLY A 82 18.49 -2.30 12.34
CA GLY A 82 18.66 -1.87 10.95
C GLY A 82 18.80 -0.36 10.75
N TRP A 83 18.92 0.43 11.82
CA TRP A 83 19.30 1.83 11.71
C TRP A 83 20.73 1.94 11.19
N ASP A 84 20.96 2.92 10.32
CA ASP A 84 22.21 3.16 9.62
C ASP A 84 22.39 4.65 9.32
N GLU A 85 23.45 4.99 8.61
CA GLU A 85 23.85 6.38 8.34
C GLU A 85 23.06 7.07 7.21
N ARG A 86 22.02 6.43 6.65
CA ARG A 86 21.23 7.02 5.56
C ARG A 86 20.60 8.34 6.00
N LYS A 87 20.67 9.32 5.10
CA LYS A 87 20.09 10.66 5.28
C LYS A 87 18.63 10.60 5.73
N ASP A 88 17.84 9.70 5.15
CA ASP A 88 16.42 9.56 5.48
C ASP A 88 16.17 9.31 6.98
N LEU A 89 17.03 8.56 7.67
CA LEU A 89 16.86 8.24 9.10
C LEU A 89 17.22 9.42 10.02
N LYS A 90 18.00 10.38 9.52
CA LYS A 90 18.49 11.55 10.25
C LYS A 90 17.53 12.74 10.20
N LEU A 91 16.70 12.83 9.16
CA LEU A 91 15.70 13.89 9.03
C LEU A 91 14.60 13.74 10.09
N SER A 92 14.13 14.87 10.64
CA SER A 92 12.94 14.92 11.50
C SER A 92 11.68 14.45 10.75
N MET A 93 10.62 14.05 11.47
CA MET A 93 9.36 13.69 10.81
C MET A 93 8.79 14.84 9.97
N ARG A 94 8.93 16.08 10.45
CA ARG A 94 8.52 17.29 9.71
C ARG A 94 9.28 17.46 8.40
N GLU A 95 10.60 17.30 8.40
CA GLU A 95 11.42 17.41 7.17
C GLU A 95 11.09 16.28 6.18
N GLN A 96 10.88 15.06 6.68
CA GLN A 96 10.44 13.93 5.86
C GLN A 96 9.09 14.20 5.21
N PHE A 97 8.13 14.73 5.97
CA PHE A 97 6.81 15.12 5.48
C PHE A 97 6.90 16.18 4.37
N LEU A 98 7.63 17.27 4.60
CA LEU A 98 7.79 18.33 3.60
C LEU A 98 8.49 17.83 2.33
N THR A 99 9.52 16.98 2.47
CA THR A 99 10.19 16.32 1.33
C THR A 99 9.21 15.45 0.54
N ALA A 100 8.34 14.72 1.23
CA ALA A 100 7.32 13.89 0.60
C ALA A 100 6.26 14.74 -0.12
N VAL A 101 5.81 15.86 0.46
CA VAL A 101 4.87 16.78 -0.20
C VAL A 101 5.46 17.35 -1.48
N THR A 102 6.71 17.82 -1.47
CA THR A 102 7.37 18.33 -2.68
C THR A 102 7.40 17.28 -3.79
N ALA A 103 7.78 16.04 -3.46
CA ALA A 103 7.82 14.95 -4.43
C ALA A 103 6.43 14.60 -4.97
N LEU A 104 5.41 14.54 -4.11
CA LEU A 104 4.04 14.18 -4.52
C LEU A 104 3.37 15.30 -5.32
N ASN A 105 3.53 16.57 -4.91
CA ASN A 105 3.03 17.70 -5.68
C ASN A 105 3.62 17.73 -7.09
N GLY A 106 4.92 17.43 -7.23
CA GLY A 106 5.58 17.33 -8.54
C GLY A 106 5.16 16.14 -9.40
N ALA A 107 4.52 15.13 -8.81
CA ALA A 107 4.02 13.94 -9.51
C ALA A 107 2.55 14.05 -9.94
N VAL A 108 1.82 15.06 -9.46
CA VAL A 108 0.41 15.26 -9.81
C VAL A 108 0.30 16.11 -11.07
N PHE A 109 -0.36 15.56 -12.09
CA PHE A 109 -0.63 16.24 -13.36
C PHE A 109 -2.06 15.96 -13.82
N SER A 110 -2.56 16.78 -14.75
CA SER A 110 -3.83 16.53 -15.43
C SER A 110 -3.55 15.88 -16.78
N ASN A 111 -4.26 14.80 -17.09
CA ASN A 111 -4.32 14.21 -18.42
C ASN A 111 -5.50 14.75 -19.25
N GLY A 112 -6.24 15.74 -18.73
CA GLY A 112 -7.43 16.30 -19.38
C GLY A 112 -8.69 15.41 -19.31
N GLN A 113 -8.62 14.27 -18.62
CA GLN A 113 -9.72 13.32 -18.50
C GLN A 113 -10.38 13.37 -17.11
N GLN A 114 -11.58 12.80 -17.02
CA GLN A 114 -12.23 12.55 -15.73
C GLN A 114 -11.67 11.27 -15.12
N ASN A 115 -11.03 11.40 -13.95
CA ASN A 115 -10.44 10.28 -13.23
C ASN A 115 -11.13 10.16 -11.86
N ALA A 116 -11.49 8.94 -11.47
CA ALA A 116 -12.08 8.65 -10.17
C ALA A 116 -11.30 7.52 -9.47
N ALA A 117 -11.25 7.57 -8.14
CA ALA A 117 -10.64 6.56 -7.31
C ALA A 117 -11.59 6.19 -6.17
N PHE A 118 -11.66 4.89 -5.85
CA PHE A 118 -12.58 4.35 -4.86
C PHE A 118 -11.84 3.47 -3.86
N ASN A 119 -12.22 3.56 -2.58
CA ASN A 119 -11.80 2.61 -1.54
C ASN A 119 -13.01 1.74 -1.19
N LEU A 120 -13.22 0.68 -1.95
CA LEU A 120 -14.39 -0.22 -1.84
C LEU A 120 -13.97 -1.67 -2.05
N ASP A 121 -14.83 -2.60 -1.62
CA ASP A 121 -14.74 -3.97 -2.11
C ASP A 121 -15.01 -3.99 -3.62
N VAL A 122 -14.16 -4.68 -4.38
CA VAL A 122 -14.22 -4.71 -5.85
C VAL A 122 -15.57 -5.18 -6.40
N PHE A 123 -16.27 -6.05 -5.68
CA PHE A 123 -17.58 -6.57 -6.06
C PHE A 123 -18.72 -5.57 -5.82
N SER A 124 -18.44 -4.45 -5.17
CA SER A 124 -19.38 -3.33 -5.02
C SER A 124 -19.32 -2.35 -6.19
N LEU A 125 -18.31 -2.47 -7.07
CA LEU A 125 -18.24 -1.68 -8.29
C LEU A 125 -19.24 -2.19 -9.34
N PRO A 126 -19.83 -1.31 -10.18
CA PRO A 126 -20.67 -1.76 -11.28
C PRO A 126 -19.89 -2.70 -12.22
N PRO A 127 -20.49 -3.85 -12.63
CA PRO A 127 -19.81 -4.82 -13.48
C PRO A 127 -19.51 -4.31 -14.90
N ASP A 128 -20.20 -3.25 -15.33
CA ASP A 128 -20.10 -2.56 -16.63
C ASP A 128 -19.38 -1.20 -16.54
N LEU A 129 -18.65 -0.96 -15.44
CA LEU A 129 -17.98 0.32 -15.18
C LEU A 129 -16.95 0.74 -16.25
N ALA A 130 -16.31 -0.22 -16.92
CA ALA A 130 -15.25 0.04 -17.89
C ALA A 130 -15.19 -1.02 -18.99
N ASP A 131 -14.76 -0.62 -20.19
CA ASP A 131 -14.52 -1.54 -21.31
C ASP A 131 -13.29 -2.42 -21.10
N VAL A 132 -12.32 -1.94 -20.31
CA VAL A 132 -11.08 -2.65 -19.96
C VAL A 132 -10.86 -2.58 -18.45
N VAL A 133 -10.60 -3.73 -17.84
CA VAL A 133 -10.29 -3.84 -16.40
C VAL A 133 -8.90 -4.41 -16.24
N TYR A 134 -7.97 -3.57 -15.76
CA TYR A 134 -6.63 -3.98 -15.37
C TYR A 134 -6.63 -4.48 -13.92
N ILE A 135 -6.07 -5.66 -13.69
CA ILE A 135 -6.14 -6.40 -12.44
C ILE A 135 -4.71 -6.72 -12.00
N ASP A 136 -4.31 -6.14 -10.87
CA ASP A 136 -3.07 -6.42 -10.15
C ASP A 136 -3.41 -6.86 -8.72
N THR A 137 -3.82 -8.12 -8.58
CA THR A 137 -4.24 -8.68 -7.28
C THR A 137 -3.06 -8.94 -6.34
N PRO A 138 -3.30 -9.08 -5.03
CA PRO A 138 -2.28 -9.57 -4.10
C PRO A 138 -1.67 -10.92 -4.55
N TYR A 139 -0.34 -10.99 -4.54
CA TYR A 139 0.42 -12.16 -4.98
C TYR A 139 0.62 -13.11 -3.80
N ILE A 140 -0.24 -14.11 -3.68
CA ILE A 140 0.04 -15.24 -2.79
C ILE A 140 1.03 -16.19 -3.46
N SER A 141 2.01 -16.67 -2.70
CA SER A 141 2.99 -17.64 -3.18
C SER A 141 3.12 -18.80 -2.19
N PRO A 142 3.70 -19.94 -2.58
CA PRO A 142 3.99 -21.02 -1.63
C PRO A 142 4.93 -20.59 -0.48
N PHE A 143 5.66 -19.48 -0.64
CA PHE A 143 6.73 -19.06 0.26
C PHE A 143 6.42 -17.77 1.04
N SER A 144 5.33 -17.07 0.71
CA SER A 144 5.00 -15.78 1.29
C SER A 144 3.50 -15.52 1.28
N ASP A 145 3.02 -14.97 2.39
CA ASP A 145 1.72 -14.31 2.45
C ASP A 145 1.71 -13.01 1.64
N CYS A 146 0.51 -12.56 1.27
CA CYS A 146 0.29 -11.27 0.61
C CYS A 146 -0.23 -10.20 1.59
N ASP A 147 -0.07 -10.41 2.90
CA ASP A 147 -0.65 -9.54 3.92
C ASP A 147 0.25 -8.34 4.20
N TYR A 148 0.02 -7.28 3.44
CA TYR A 148 0.69 -6.00 3.59
C TYR A 148 0.40 -5.33 4.94
N THR A 149 -0.78 -5.58 5.53
CA THR A 149 -1.18 -5.06 6.84
C THR A 149 -0.14 -5.39 7.90
N ARG A 150 0.38 -6.62 7.89
CA ARG A 150 1.40 -7.04 8.85
C ARG A 150 2.66 -6.17 8.82
N ARG A 151 3.07 -5.67 7.66
CA ARG A 151 4.31 -4.87 7.48
C ARG A 151 4.08 -3.38 7.63
N TYR A 152 2.90 -2.92 7.21
CA TYR A 152 2.56 -1.50 7.07
C TYR A 152 1.41 -1.05 7.98
N HIS A 153 1.07 -1.85 9.01
CA HIS A 153 -0.05 -1.59 9.93
C HIS A 153 -0.07 -0.19 10.53
N PHE A 154 1.09 0.42 10.77
CA PHE A 154 1.16 1.75 11.36
C PHE A 154 0.62 2.81 10.40
N VAL A 155 1.05 2.80 9.13
CA VAL A 155 0.58 3.78 8.14
C VAL A 155 -0.85 3.46 7.69
N GLU A 156 -1.22 2.19 7.64
CA GLU A 156 -2.60 1.75 7.43
C GLU A 156 -3.53 2.31 8.52
N GLY A 157 -3.14 2.16 9.80
CA GLY A 157 -3.86 2.74 10.93
C GLY A 157 -3.87 4.26 10.90
N PHE A 158 -2.73 4.91 10.65
CA PHE A 158 -2.61 6.36 10.61
C PHE A 158 -3.56 7.02 9.59
N CYS A 159 -3.70 6.44 8.40
CA CYS A 159 -4.58 6.98 7.35
C CYS A 159 -6.04 7.16 7.81
N ARG A 160 -6.49 6.39 8.80
CA ARG A 160 -7.83 6.46 9.40
C ARG A 160 -7.82 6.72 10.90
N TYR A 161 -6.68 7.14 11.45
CA TYR A 161 -6.45 7.31 12.88
C TYR A 161 -6.93 6.12 13.73
N TRP A 162 -6.67 4.92 13.23
CA TRP A 162 -7.09 3.63 13.80
C TRP A 162 -8.60 3.44 13.97
N ASP A 163 -9.43 4.29 13.37
CA ASP A 163 -10.87 4.09 13.36
C ASP A 163 -11.23 2.77 12.64
N GLY A 164 -12.05 1.94 13.29
CA GLY A 164 -12.39 0.60 12.81
C GLY A 164 -11.24 -0.42 12.81
N CYS A 165 -10.08 -0.11 13.39
CA CYS A 165 -8.96 -1.05 13.49
C CYS A 165 -8.92 -1.78 14.85
N GLU A 166 -8.79 -3.10 14.84
CA GLU A 166 -8.49 -3.86 16.06
C GLU A 166 -6.99 -3.89 16.33
N ILE A 167 -6.56 -3.24 17.41
CA ILE A 167 -5.14 -3.21 17.81
C ILE A 167 -4.82 -4.44 18.67
N MET A 168 -3.83 -5.22 18.23
CA MET A 168 -3.32 -6.37 18.97
C MET A 168 -2.35 -5.90 20.07
N SER A 169 -2.91 -5.41 21.19
CA SER A 169 -2.17 -4.80 22.31
C SER A 169 -1.08 -5.68 22.93
N LYS A 170 -1.23 -7.01 22.85
CA LYS A 170 -0.24 -7.99 23.36
C LYS A 170 1.00 -8.13 22.47
N THR A 171 1.01 -7.54 21.28
CA THR A 171 2.17 -7.59 20.37
C THR A 171 3.14 -6.45 20.64
N SER A 172 4.45 -6.71 20.50
CA SER A 172 5.49 -5.69 20.73
C SER A 172 5.35 -4.47 19.82
N THR A 173 4.76 -4.64 18.64
CA THR A 173 4.55 -3.57 17.66
C THR A 173 3.15 -2.95 17.73
N LYS A 174 2.27 -3.42 18.63
CA LYS A 174 0.85 -3.04 18.68
C LYS A 174 0.20 -3.03 17.29
N LYS A 175 0.44 -4.10 16.52
CA LYS A 175 -0.04 -4.19 15.13
C LYS A 175 -1.56 -4.27 15.08
N ILE A 176 -2.16 -3.78 13.99
CA ILE A 176 -3.58 -4.00 13.73
C ILE A 176 -3.81 -5.44 13.23
N ARG A 177 -4.98 -6.00 13.52
CA ARG A 177 -5.41 -7.30 12.97
C ARG A 177 -5.51 -7.20 11.46
N SER A 178 -5.00 -8.23 10.76
CA SER A 178 -5.10 -8.34 9.32
C SER A 178 -6.56 -8.40 8.86
N PHE A 179 -6.87 -7.70 7.76
CA PHE A 179 -8.18 -7.77 7.13
C PHE A 179 -8.37 -9.13 6.45
N ASP A 180 -9.53 -9.77 6.64
CA ASP A 180 -9.83 -11.01 5.92
C ASP A 180 -10.10 -10.72 4.44
N THR A 181 -9.49 -11.52 3.57
CA THR A 181 -9.70 -11.42 2.12
C THR A 181 -9.63 -12.79 1.48
N ALA A 182 -10.55 -13.05 0.54
CA ALA A 182 -10.60 -14.31 -0.19
C ALA A 182 -9.35 -14.55 -1.06
N PHE A 183 -8.57 -13.51 -1.37
CA PHE A 183 -7.34 -13.60 -2.16
C PHE A 183 -6.10 -14.06 -1.37
N SER A 184 -6.19 -14.12 -0.03
CA SER A 184 -5.02 -14.34 0.85
C SER A 184 -4.60 -15.79 1.03
N THR A 185 -5.39 -16.77 0.57
CA THR A 185 -5.09 -18.20 0.80
C THR A 185 -5.20 -19.01 -0.47
N LYS A 186 -4.30 -19.99 -0.64
CA LYS A 186 -4.30 -20.94 -1.76
C LYS A 186 -5.66 -21.62 -1.96
N ALA A 187 -6.36 -21.93 -0.87
CA ALA A 187 -7.66 -22.60 -0.91
C ALA A 187 -8.80 -21.70 -1.41
N ARG A 188 -8.76 -20.38 -1.13
CA ARG A 188 -9.84 -19.44 -1.48
C ARG A 188 -9.56 -18.66 -2.76
N ALA A 189 -8.29 -18.39 -3.06
CA ALA A 189 -7.92 -17.49 -4.16
C ALA A 189 -8.48 -17.91 -5.53
N PRO A 190 -8.44 -19.20 -5.95
CA PRO A 190 -9.02 -19.58 -7.25
C PRO A 190 -10.51 -19.23 -7.38
N ALA A 191 -11.30 -19.44 -6.33
CA ALA A 191 -12.71 -19.07 -6.31
C ALA A 191 -12.92 -17.55 -6.29
N ALA A 192 -12.03 -16.82 -5.60
CA ALA A 192 -12.04 -15.35 -5.59
C ALA A 192 -11.76 -14.78 -7.00
N PHE A 193 -10.76 -15.31 -7.70
CA PHE A 193 -10.46 -14.96 -9.09
C PHE A 193 -11.63 -15.28 -10.02
N GLN A 194 -12.23 -16.47 -9.90
CA GLN A 194 -13.39 -16.84 -10.71
C GLN A 194 -14.55 -15.85 -10.53
N ARG A 195 -14.83 -15.48 -9.27
CA ARG A 195 -15.85 -14.47 -8.96
C ARG A 195 -15.50 -13.11 -9.57
N LEU A 196 -14.24 -12.69 -9.50
CA LEU A 196 -13.75 -11.42 -10.05
C LEU A 196 -13.89 -11.36 -11.58
N PHE A 197 -13.45 -12.41 -12.28
CA PHE A 197 -13.55 -12.47 -13.74
C PHE A 197 -15.00 -12.53 -14.21
N LYS A 198 -15.85 -13.25 -13.49
CA LYS A 198 -17.29 -13.28 -13.76
C LYS A 198 -17.95 -11.92 -13.55
N HIS A 199 -17.54 -11.19 -12.51
CA HIS A 199 -18.07 -9.85 -12.20
C HIS A 199 -17.83 -8.89 -13.36
N PHE A 200 -16.62 -8.85 -13.91
CA PHE A 200 -16.25 -8.01 -15.04
C PHE A 200 -16.26 -8.75 -16.39
N LYS A 201 -17.13 -9.76 -16.56
CA LYS A 201 -17.17 -10.57 -17.78
C LYS A 201 -17.49 -9.76 -19.05
N GLY A 202 -18.08 -8.58 -18.91
CA GLY A 202 -18.37 -7.67 -20.03
C GLY A 202 -17.14 -6.91 -20.56
N SER A 203 -16.10 -6.78 -19.74
CA SER A 203 -14.90 -5.98 -20.04
C SER A 203 -13.77 -6.85 -20.59
N THR A 204 -12.86 -6.30 -21.39
CA THR A 204 -11.55 -6.95 -21.62
C THR A 204 -10.81 -7.01 -20.29
N LEU A 205 -10.34 -8.19 -19.90
CA LEU A 205 -9.60 -8.37 -18.65
C LEU A 205 -8.11 -8.39 -18.95
N VAL A 206 -7.36 -7.53 -18.27
CA VAL A 206 -5.90 -7.51 -18.31
C VAL A 206 -5.38 -7.85 -16.92
N VAL A 207 -4.71 -8.99 -16.76
CA VAL A 207 -4.23 -9.45 -15.46
C VAL A 207 -2.71 -9.43 -15.45
N SER A 208 -2.10 -8.68 -14.54
CA SER A 208 -0.68 -8.80 -14.22
C SER A 208 -0.49 -9.84 -13.13
N TYR A 209 0.43 -10.78 -13.34
CA TYR A 209 0.70 -11.84 -12.37
C TYR A 209 2.12 -12.41 -12.48
N SER A 210 2.62 -13.08 -11.44
CA SER A 210 4.00 -13.55 -11.36
C SER A 210 4.06 -15.08 -11.37
N SER A 211 5.13 -15.64 -11.92
CA SER A 211 5.35 -17.09 -12.03
C SER A 211 5.41 -17.82 -10.69
N ASN A 212 5.69 -17.10 -9.61
CA ASN A 212 5.77 -17.66 -8.26
C ASN A 212 4.43 -17.65 -7.52
N SER A 213 3.37 -17.17 -8.17
CA SER A 213 2.10 -16.92 -7.53
C SER A 213 1.09 -18.03 -7.78
N ILE A 214 0.05 -18.03 -6.93
CA ILE A 214 -1.03 -19.02 -6.95
C ILE A 214 -2.33 -18.27 -7.24
N PRO A 215 -3.13 -18.62 -8.25
CA PRO A 215 -2.99 -19.75 -9.17
C PRO A 215 -1.78 -19.60 -10.11
N ASN A 216 -1.21 -20.72 -10.56
CA ASN A 216 -0.13 -20.67 -11.56
C ASN A 216 -0.65 -20.22 -12.93
N LYS A 217 0.24 -20.10 -13.92
CA LYS A 217 -0.12 -19.66 -15.28
C LYS A 217 -1.23 -20.50 -15.90
N GLU A 218 -1.12 -21.82 -15.88
CA GLU A 218 -2.10 -22.73 -16.49
C GLU A 218 -3.46 -22.64 -15.82
N GLU A 219 -3.47 -22.58 -14.49
CA GLU A 219 -4.66 -22.39 -13.68
C GLU A 219 -5.31 -21.02 -13.96
N MET A 220 -4.53 -19.95 -14.08
CA MET A 220 -5.00 -18.61 -14.41
C MET A 220 -5.68 -18.58 -15.79
N VAL A 221 -5.04 -19.18 -16.81
CA VAL A 221 -5.65 -19.31 -18.16
C VAL A 221 -6.96 -20.09 -18.08
N LYS A 222 -7.02 -21.17 -17.31
CA LYS A 222 -8.23 -21.98 -17.14
C LYS A 222 -9.36 -21.19 -16.46
N LEU A 223 -9.05 -20.35 -15.46
CA LEU A 223 -10.03 -19.48 -14.80
C LEU A 223 -10.56 -18.42 -15.76
N LEU A 224 -9.67 -17.73 -16.48
CA LEU A 224 -10.07 -16.71 -17.47
C LEU A 224 -10.95 -17.30 -18.59
N LYS A 225 -10.58 -18.48 -19.13
CA LYS A 225 -11.35 -19.15 -20.19
C LYS A 225 -12.76 -19.62 -19.79
N GLN A 226 -13.10 -19.61 -18.50
CA GLN A 226 -14.48 -19.89 -18.07
C GLN A 226 -15.43 -18.73 -18.39
N GLU A 227 -14.90 -17.50 -18.45
CA GLU A 227 -15.70 -16.30 -18.71
C GLU A 227 -15.36 -15.64 -20.06
N LYS A 228 -14.22 -16.03 -20.68
CA LYS A 228 -13.62 -15.40 -21.87
C LYS A 228 -13.35 -16.41 -22.99
N LYS A 229 -13.50 -15.97 -24.24
CA LYS A 229 -13.32 -16.82 -25.42
C LYS A 229 -11.85 -17.00 -25.76
N SER A 230 -11.06 -15.94 -25.65
CA SER A 230 -9.62 -15.96 -25.89
C SER A 230 -8.86 -15.47 -24.66
N VAL A 231 -7.65 -16.02 -24.49
CA VAL A 231 -6.68 -15.60 -23.48
C VAL A 231 -5.30 -15.63 -24.13
N GLU A 232 -4.69 -14.46 -24.25
CA GLU A 232 -3.30 -14.27 -24.68
C GLU A 232 -2.42 -14.03 -23.46
N VAL A 233 -1.19 -14.56 -23.48
CA VAL A 233 -0.25 -14.42 -22.36
C VAL A 233 1.07 -13.90 -22.88
N PHE A 234 1.48 -12.74 -22.38
CA PHE A 234 2.82 -12.18 -22.61
C PHE A 234 3.68 -12.48 -21.38
N GLU A 235 4.95 -12.77 -21.62
CA GLU A 235 5.92 -13.07 -20.57
C GLU A 235 7.10 -12.11 -20.63
N SER A 236 7.58 -11.69 -19.47
CA SER A 236 8.78 -10.89 -19.32
C SER A 236 9.65 -11.44 -18.21
N THR A 237 10.95 -11.61 -18.47
CA THR A 237 11.90 -11.99 -17.42
C THR A 237 12.11 -10.83 -16.47
N HIS A 238 11.93 -11.10 -15.18
CA HIS A 238 12.16 -10.12 -14.13
C HIS A 238 13.12 -10.68 -13.08
N ARG A 239 13.98 -9.81 -12.55
CA ARG A 239 14.90 -10.15 -11.47
C ARG A 239 14.65 -9.25 -10.28
N TYR A 240 14.16 -9.84 -9.19
CA TYR A 240 13.95 -9.11 -7.95
C TYR A 240 15.30 -8.73 -7.31
N HIS A 241 15.54 -7.43 -7.16
CA HIS A 241 16.70 -6.90 -6.44
C HIS A 241 16.36 -6.72 -4.96
N HIS A 242 16.38 -7.81 -4.18
CA HIS A 242 16.32 -7.73 -2.73
C HIS A 242 17.71 -7.58 -2.13
N GLY A 243 17.85 -6.86 -1.01
CA GLY A 243 19.12 -6.71 -0.31
C GLY A 243 19.64 -8.08 0.13
N ASN A 244 20.72 -8.54 -0.52
CA ASN A 244 21.24 -9.88 -0.33
C ASN A 244 21.87 -10.04 1.06
N HIS A 245 21.61 -11.18 1.71
CA HIS A 245 22.55 -11.67 2.70
C HIS A 245 23.87 -11.97 1.99
N ALA A 246 25.00 -11.50 2.54
CA ALA A 246 26.32 -11.63 1.90
C ALA A 246 26.67 -13.07 1.47
N HIS A 247 26.12 -14.08 2.15
CA HIS A 247 26.34 -15.50 1.84
C HIS A 247 25.49 -16.07 0.69
N LYS A 248 24.57 -15.30 0.07
CA LYS A 248 23.70 -15.77 -1.03
C LYS A 248 23.97 -15.13 -2.39
N VAL A 249 25.04 -14.34 -2.50
CA VAL A 249 25.46 -13.74 -3.78
C VAL A 249 25.70 -14.86 -4.81
N GLY A 250 24.91 -14.88 -5.89
CA GLY A 250 24.98 -15.91 -6.94
C GLY A 250 24.02 -17.09 -6.81
N ASN A 251 23.30 -17.25 -5.69
CA ASN A 251 22.28 -18.29 -5.48
C ASN A 251 20.99 -17.70 -4.87
N ASN A 252 20.61 -16.53 -5.36
CA ASN A 252 19.33 -15.94 -5.03
C ASN A 252 18.32 -16.51 -6.01
N LYS A 253 17.31 -17.25 -5.52
CA LYS A 253 16.13 -17.61 -6.30
C LYS A 253 15.26 -16.36 -6.54
N ASN A 254 15.78 -15.42 -7.32
CA ASN A 254 15.22 -14.08 -7.51
C ASN A 254 14.84 -13.77 -8.96
N GLU A 255 15.02 -14.71 -9.87
CA GLU A 255 14.53 -14.63 -11.24
C GLU A 255 13.12 -15.22 -11.30
N VAL A 256 12.21 -14.47 -11.92
CA VAL A 256 10.81 -14.85 -12.12
C VAL A 256 10.38 -14.48 -13.54
N LEU A 257 9.28 -15.06 -14.00
CA LEU A 257 8.56 -14.56 -15.15
C LEU A 257 7.38 -13.74 -14.65
N GLU A 258 7.28 -12.50 -15.13
CA GLU A 258 6.08 -11.69 -14.98
C GLU A 258 5.19 -11.92 -16.21
N TYR A 259 3.91 -12.10 -15.96
CA TYR A 259 2.89 -12.41 -16.95
C TYR A 259 1.92 -11.25 -17.10
N LEU A 260 1.51 -11.01 -18.34
CA LEU A 260 0.38 -10.16 -18.68
C LEU A 260 -0.63 -11.01 -19.46
N PHE A 261 -1.75 -11.33 -18.84
CA PHE A 261 -2.86 -12.04 -19.47
C PHE A 261 -3.82 -11.01 -20.07
N ILE A 262 -4.19 -11.17 -21.34
CA ILE A 262 -5.24 -10.38 -22.00
C ILE A 262 -6.37 -11.33 -22.38
N ALA A 263 -7.57 -11.13 -21.84
CA ALA A 263 -8.70 -12.02 -22.03
C ALA A 263 -9.96 -11.30 -22.51
N GLN A 264 -10.54 -11.80 -23.60
CA GLN A 264 -11.66 -11.19 -24.34
C GLN A 264 -12.83 -12.16 -24.51
#